data_AF-A0AAW6PX40-F1
#
_entry.id   AF-A0AAW6PX40-F1
#
_cell.length_a   1.000
_cell.length_b   1.000
_cell.length_c   1.000
_cell.angle_alpha   90.00
_cell.angle_beta   90.00
_cell.angle_gamma   90.00
#
_symmetry.space_group_name_H-M   'P 1'
#
loop_
_entity.id
_entity.type
_entity.pdbx_description
1 polymer ?
#
loop_
_entity_poly.entity_id
_entity_poly.type
_entity_poly.pdbx_seq_one_letter_code
_entity_poly.pdbx_strand_id
1 'polypeptide(L)'
;MDKAKDYEGAVIQTNKSIRELEKIILSDRIEGVKVLEFFLSFNPAIFNQDDLSIKMDAWRLLDGHCKAHARLIVEQSISFDIPIWKTYREKIQKVIDLRREVFSV
;
A
#
# COMPACT_ATOMS: atom_id res chain seq x y z
N MET A 1 -27.56 7.03 -1.49
CA MET A 1 -26.18 6.94 -2.01
C MET A 1 -26.04 5.56 -2.62
N ASP A 2 -25.57 5.47 -3.85
CA ASP A 2 -25.45 4.20 -4.58
C ASP A 2 -24.13 3.53 -4.19
N LYS A 3 -24.22 2.48 -3.36
CA LYS A 3 -23.04 1.80 -2.79
C LYS A 3 -22.05 1.33 -3.86
N ALA A 4 -22.52 1.01 -5.08
CA ALA A 4 -21.67 0.60 -6.18
C ALA A 4 -20.79 1.76 -6.69
N LYS A 5 -21.33 2.99 -6.76
CA LYS A 5 -20.57 4.18 -7.14
C LYS A 5 -19.53 4.57 -6.09
N ASP A 6 -19.86 4.36 -4.82
CA ASP A 6 -18.93 4.65 -3.72
C ASP A 6 -17.75 3.67 -3.72
N TYR A 7 -17.98 2.39 -4.02
CA TYR A 7 -16.92 1.38 -4.18
C TYR A 7 -15.99 1.66 -5.37
N GLU A 8 -16.53 2.01 -6.53
CA GLU A 8 -15.71 2.36 -7.70
C GLU A 8 -14.81 3.58 -7.41
N GLY A 9 -15.37 4.60 -6.76
CA GLY A 9 -14.61 5.76 -6.28
C GLY A 9 -13.48 5.37 -5.32
N ALA A 10 -13.75 4.47 -4.37
CA ALA A 10 -12.76 3.95 -3.43
C ALA A 10 -11.60 3.25 -4.15
N VAL A 11 -11.89 2.41 -5.15
CA VAL A 11 -10.89 1.71 -5.96
C VAL A 11 -10.03 2.70 -6.77
N ILE A 12 -10.63 3.74 -7.35
CA ILE A 12 -9.90 4.78 -8.09
C ILE A 12 -8.93 5.53 -7.17
N GLN A 13 -9.39 5.94 -5.98
CA GLN A 13 -8.56 6.66 -5.02
C GLN A 13 -7.44 5.78 -4.45
N THR A 14 -7.72 4.52 -4.19
CA THR A 14 -6.74 3.52 -3.74
C THR A 14 -5.67 3.32 -4.80
N ASN A 15 -6.04 3.13 -6.07
CA ASN A 15 -5.09 3.01 -7.18
C ASN A 15 -4.19 4.24 -7.31
N LYS A 16 -4.76 5.45 -7.15
CA LYS A 16 -3.98 6.68 -7.19
C LYS A 16 -2.93 6.72 -6.07
N SER A 17 -3.33 6.39 -4.85
CA SER A 17 -2.42 6.37 -3.70
C SER A 17 -1.33 5.31 -3.83
N ILE A 18 -1.67 4.11 -4.31
CA ILE A 18 -0.67 3.09 -4.63
C ILE A 18 0.35 3.62 -5.63
N ARG A 19 -0.10 4.23 -6.73
CA ARG A 19 0.81 4.76 -7.77
C ARG A 19 1.76 5.84 -7.24
N GLU A 20 1.30 6.72 -6.34
CA GLU A 20 2.21 7.72 -5.74
C GLU A 20 3.25 7.05 -4.84
N LEU A 21 2.84 6.06 -4.03
CA LEU A 21 3.75 5.28 -3.20
C LEU A 21 4.75 4.46 -4.03
N GLU A 22 4.35 3.88 -5.17
CA GLU A 22 5.24 3.18 -6.10
C GLU A 22 6.37 4.08 -6.61
N LYS A 23 6.10 5.37 -6.90
CA LYS A 23 7.14 6.31 -7.31
C LYS A 23 8.16 6.50 -6.20
N ILE A 24 7.72 6.67 -4.95
CA ILE A 24 8.61 6.79 -3.79
C ILE A 24 9.44 5.52 -3.61
N ILE A 25 8.85 4.33 -3.81
CA ILE A 25 9.59 3.07 -3.77
C ILE A 25 10.73 3.04 -4.80
N LEU A 26 10.59 3.70 -5.95
CA LEU A 26 11.62 3.69 -6.98
C LEU A 26 12.60 4.86 -6.86
N SER A 27 12.20 5.99 -6.27
CA SER A 27 13.02 7.20 -6.19
C SER A 27 13.75 7.39 -4.86
N ASP A 28 13.21 6.87 -3.76
CA ASP A 28 13.79 7.03 -2.42
C ASP A 28 14.27 5.69 -1.87
N ARG A 29 15.57 5.62 -1.55
CA ARG A 29 16.18 4.39 -1.04
C ARG A 29 15.70 4.07 0.38
N ILE A 30 15.54 5.03 1.27
CA ILE A 30 15.19 4.75 2.66
C ILE A 30 13.67 4.67 2.80
N GLU A 31 12.97 5.70 2.34
CA GLU A 31 11.52 5.79 2.47
C GLU A 31 10.83 4.70 1.66
N GLY A 32 11.36 4.36 0.48
CA GLY A 32 10.83 3.29 -0.34
C GLY A 32 10.86 1.90 0.31
N VAL A 33 11.82 1.59 1.21
CA VAL A 33 11.80 0.33 1.96
C VAL A 33 10.61 0.31 2.92
N LYS A 34 10.39 1.40 3.65
CA LYS A 34 9.28 1.49 4.62
C LYS A 34 7.92 1.41 3.94
N VAL A 35 7.79 2.01 2.75
CA VAL A 35 6.58 1.90 1.93
C VAL A 35 6.35 0.44 1.48
N LEU A 36 7.41 -0.28 1.13
CA LEU A 36 7.31 -1.72 0.83
C LEU A 36 6.89 -2.54 2.06
N GLU A 37 7.45 -2.26 3.24
CA GLU A 37 7.03 -2.89 4.50
C GLU A 37 5.55 -2.64 4.78
N PHE A 38 5.06 -1.42 4.54
CA PHE A 38 3.64 -1.10 4.61
C PHE A 38 2.80 -1.96 3.65
N PHE A 39 3.19 -2.11 2.38
CA PHE A 39 2.46 -3.00 1.46
C PHE A 39 2.50 -4.46 1.88
N LEU A 40 3.66 -4.94 2.37
CA LEU A 40 3.82 -6.31 2.83
C LEU A 40 3.00 -6.60 4.10
N SER A 41 2.66 -5.58 4.91
CA SER A 41 1.74 -5.72 6.07
C SER A 41 0.34 -6.25 5.71
N PHE A 42 -0.05 -6.19 4.42
CA PHE A 42 -1.28 -6.77 3.90
C PHE A 42 -1.10 -8.21 3.38
N ASN A 43 0.12 -8.75 3.33
CA ASN A 43 0.38 -10.10 2.85
C ASN A 43 0.03 -11.15 3.92
N PRO A 44 -1.00 -12.01 3.71
CA PRO A 44 -1.40 -13.03 4.68
C PRO A 44 -0.37 -14.14 4.88
N ALA A 45 0.60 -14.29 3.97
CA ALA A 45 1.67 -15.26 4.13
C ALA A 45 2.79 -14.78 5.08
N ILE A 46 2.83 -13.48 5.39
CA ILE A 46 3.86 -12.86 6.24
C ILE A 46 3.27 -12.43 7.58
N PHE A 47 2.08 -11.83 7.56
CA PHE A 47 1.46 -11.23 8.75
C PHE A 47 0.03 -11.71 8.96
N ASN A 48 -0.38 -11.76 10.23
CA ASN A 48 -1.77 -11.97 10.60
C ASN A 48 -2.63 -10.81 10.07
N GLN A 49 -3.65 -11.11 9.26
CA GLN A 49 -4.50 -10.09 8.65
C GLN A 49 -5.44 -9.42 9.63
N ASP A 50 -5.83 -10.12 10.70
CA ASP A 50 -6.72 -9.61 11.74
C ASP A 50 -6.02 -8.64 12.70
N ASP A 51 -4.68 -8.61 12.68
CA ASP A 51 -3.90 -7.72 13.52
C ASP A 51 -3.68 -6.36 12.84
N LEU A 52 -4.53 -5.41 13.20
CA LEU A 52 -4.45 -4.03 12.73
C LEU A 52 -3.20 -3.30 13.25
N SER A 53 -2.58 -3.75 14.36
CA SER A 53 -1.40 -3.07 14.91
C SER A 53 -0.22 -3.14 13.95
N ILE A 54 -0.08 -4.24 13.20
CA ILE A 54 0.98 -4.44 12.20
C ILE A 54 0.90 -3.37 11.10
N LYS A 55 -0.31 -3.08 10.60
CA LYS A 55 -0.52 -2.04 9.57
C LYS A 55 -0.24 -0.65 10.12
N MET A 56 -0.64 -0.39 11.38
CA MET A 56 -0.39 0.87 12.06
C MET A 56 1.10 1.09 12.35
N ASP A 57 1.84 0.05 12.72
CA ASP A 57 3.27 0.14 12.98
C ASP A 57 4.05 0.40 11.70
N ALA A 58 3.74 -0.32 10.62
CA ALA A 58 4.34 -0.04 9.31
C ALA A 58 4.00 1.38 8.81
N TRP A 59 2.77 1.84 9.03
CA TRP A 59 2.33 3.20 8.70
C TRP A 59 3.06 4.28 9.53
N ARG A 60 3.33 4.04 10.82
CA ARG A 60 4.00 5.00 11.71
C ARG A 60 5.41 5.38 11.25
N LEU A 61 6.10 4.47 10.57
CA LEU A 61 7.48 4.65 10.10
C LEU A 61 7.57 5.59 8.87
N LEU A 62 6.45 5.80 8.18
CA LEU A 62 6.38 6.61 6.97
C LEU A 62 6.49 8.12 7.24
N ASP A 63 6.96 8.87 6.25
CA ASP A 63 6.93 10.33 6.25
C ASP A 63 5.50 10.88 6.08
N GLY A 64 5.33 12.20 6.24
CA GLY A 64 4.00 12.82 6.18
C GLY A 64 3.28 12.64 4.84
N HIS A 65 4.02 12.63 3.73
CA HIS A 65 3.45 12.49 2.40
C HIS A 65 2.98 11.05 2.15
N CYS A 66 3.83 10.07 2.44
CA CYS A 66 3.54 8.65 2.33
C CYS A 66 2.42 8.23 3.30
N LYS A 67 2.41 8.79 4.53
CA LYS A 67 1.34 8.55 5.50
C LYS A 67 -0.04 8.92 5.00
N ALA A 68 -0.18 10.01 4.23
CA ALA A 68 -1.48 10.41 3.69
C ALA A 68 -2.02 9.37 2.70
N HIS A 69 -1.17 8.86 1.82
CA HIS A 69 -1.53 7.82 0.85
C HIS A 69 -1.79 6.47 1.52
N ALA A 70 -0.93 6.05 2.45
CA ALA A 70 -1.09 4.82 3.21
C ALA A 70 -2.37 4.83 4.07
N ARG A 71 -2.68 5.96 4.72
CA ARG A 71 -3.92 6.15 5.47
C ARG A 71 -5.15 5.95 4.59
N LEU A 72 -5.17 6.58 3.41
CA LEU A 72 -6.28 6.42 2.48
C LEU A 72 -6.46 4.95 2.09
N ILE A 73 -5.37 4.23 1.79
CA ILE A 73 -5.44 2.80 1.46
C ILE A 73 -6.06 1.99 2.61
N VAL A 74 -5.64 2.21 3.85
CA VAL A 74 -6.19 1.52 5.03
C VAL A 74 -7.68 1.85 5.19
N GLU A 75 -8.05 3.13 5.18
CA GLU A 75 -9.44 3.58 5.36
C GLU A 75 -10.37 2.99 4.28
N GLN A 76 -9.95 3.02 3.01
CA GLN A 76 -10.73 2.46 1.91
C GLN A 76 -10.81 0.93 1.99
N SER A 77 -9.71 0.26 2.38
CA SER A 77 -9.70 -1.21 2.54
C SER A 77 -10.69 -1.70 3.60
N ILE A 78 -10.79 -1.00 4.73
CA ILE A 78 -11.71 -1.36 5.81
C ILE A 78 -13.14 -0.97 5.46
N SER A 79 -13.35 0.24 4.94
CA SER A 79 -14.70 0.77 4.69
C SER A 79 -15.44 0.03 3.58
N PHE A 80 -14.70 -0.55 2.64
CA PHE A 80 -15.24 -1.18 1.44
C PHE A 80 -14.79 -2.64 1.27
N ASP A 81 -14.21 -3.24 2.31
CA ASP A 81 -13.70 -4.62 2.33
C ASP A 81 -12.77 -4.94 1.13
N ILE A 82 -11.96 -3.96 0.70
CA ILE A 82 -11.05 -4.14 -0.44
C ILE A 82 -9.84 -4.97 0.02
N PRO A 83 -9.64 -6.20 -0.51
CA PRO A 83 -8.53 -7.04 -0.08
C PRO A 83 -7.22 -6.59 -0.75
N ILE A 84 -6.56 -5.59 -0.18
CA ILE A 84 -5.40 -4.89 -0.78
C ILE A 84 -4.38 -5.85 -1.38
N TRP A 85 -3.91 -6.85 -0.63
CA TRP A 85 -2.93 -7.79 -1.15
C TRP A 85 -3.47 -8.60 -2.33
N LYS A 86 -4.67 -9.19 -2.21
CA LYS A 86 -5.27 -9.96 -3.31
C LYS A 86 -5.49 -9.11 -4.57
N THR A 87 -5.88 -7.84 -4.41
CA THR A 87 -6.19 -6.94 -5.51
C THR A 87 -4.94 -6.36 -6.19
N TYR A 88 -3.87 -6.10 -5.43
CA TYR A 88 -2.72 -5.32 -5.92
C TYR A 88 -1.38 -6.07 -5.89
N ARG A 89 -1.35 -7.36 -5.51
CA ARG A 89 -0.12 -8.17 -5.42
C ARG A 89 0.77 -8.07 -6.65
N GLU A 90 0.22 -8.18 -7.86
CA GLU A 90 1.01 -8.14 -9.09
C GLU A 90 1.72 -6.79 -9.29
N LYS A 91 1.03 -5.69 -8.97
CA LYS A 91 1.61 -4.34 -9.02
C LYS A 91 2.73 -4.17 -8.00
N ILE A 92 2.49 -4.60 -6.76
CA ILE A 92 3.47 -4.56 -5.68
C ILE A 92 4.72 -5.39 -6.05
N GLN A 93 4.52 -6.60 -6.57
CA GLN A 93 5.62 -7.47 -6.98
C GLN A 93 6.47 -6.84 -8.09
N LYS A 94 5.81 -6.29 -9.13
CA LYS A 94 6.51 -5.59 -10.21
C LYS A 94 7.38 -4.43 -9.70
N VAL A 95 6.89 -3.69 -8.71
CA VAL A 95 7.63 -2.55 -8.13
C VAL A 95 8.80 -3.03 -7.28
N ILE A 96 8.68 -4.16 -6.58
CA ILE A 96 9.81 -4.81 -5.88
C ILE A 96 10.90 -5.20 -6.87
N ASP A 97 10.51 -5.83 -7.99
CA ASP A 97 11.46 -6.30 -9.00
C ASP A 97 12.20 -5.11 -9.65
N LEU A 98 11.47 -4.07 -10.06
CA LEU A 98 12.06 -2.83 -10.60
C LEU A 98 12.98 -2.13 -9.59
N ARG A 99 12.61 -2.11 -8.30
CA ARG A 99 13.45 -1.50 -7.27
C ARG A 99 14.80 -2.22 -7.14
N ARG A 100 14.83 -3.55 -7.23
CA ARG A 100 16.07 -4.33 -7.19
C ARG A 100 17.00 -3.95 -8.34
N GLU A 101 16.44 -3.76 -9.53
CA GLU A 101 17.18 -3.28 -10.71
C GLU A 101 17.74 -1.87 -10.51
N VAL A 102 16.94 -0.94 -9.98
CA VAL A 102 17.34 0.47 -9.80
C VAL A 102 18.47 0.63 -8.78
N PHE A 103 18.42 -0.11 -7.67
CA PHE A 103 19.39 0.06 -6.57
C PHE A 103 20.51 -0.99 -6.55
N SER A 104 20.59 -1.87 -7.57
CA SER A 104 21.61 -2.91 -7.73
C SER A 104 21.91 -3.66 -6.42
N VAL A 105 20.86 -4.16 -5.77
CA VAL A 105 20.97 -4.96 -4.52
C VAL A 105 20.99 -6.44 -4.85
#